data_AF-A0A6I4LZV9-F1
#
_entry.id   AF-A0A6I4LZV9-F1
#
_cell.length_a   1.000
_cell.length_b   1.000
_cell.length_c   1.000
_cell.angle_alpha   90.00
_cell.angle_beta   90.00
_cell.angle_gamma   90.00
#
_symmetry.space_group_name_H-M   'P 1'
#
loop_
_entity.id
_entity.type
_entity.pdbx_description
1 polymer ?
#
loop_
_entity_poly.entity_id
_entity_poly.type
_entity_poly.pdbx_seq_one_letter_code
_entity_poly.pdbx_strand_id
1 'polypeptide(L)'
;MAGLKGAQVLSISRNHHLHHQVAAICAELGMDPLRDYEGTSLDSVHQMASSGLGIAVLPQFYIRSDVGGRAGIDILQPVGWEFTRSMAAAWRSGAAYEDVYRTIARRIQDEARAQTS
;
A
#
# COMPACT_ATOMS: atom_id res chain seq x y z
N MET A 1 -0.20 20.04 9.35
CA MET A 1 -0.86 19.40 8.17
C MET A 1 -0.81 20.24 6.89
N ALA A 2 0.16 21.15 6.69
CA ALA A 2 0.07 22.17 5.63
C ALA A 2 0.66 21.78 4.25
N GLY A 3 1.28 20.60 4.08
CA GLY A 3 2.07 20.30 2.88
C GLY A 3 1.45 19.40 1.81
N LEU A 4 0.38 18.66 2.13
CA LEU A 4 -0.17 17.63 1.23
C LEU A 4 -1.48 18.04 0.55
N LYS A 5 -2.15 19.08 1.03
CA LYS A 5 -3.45 19.48 0.50
C LYS A 5 -3.33 19.88 -0.98
N GLY A 6 -4.17 19.30 -1.83
CA GLY A 6 -4.16 19.50 -3.29
C GLY A 6 -3.04 18.75 -4.04
N ALA A 7 -2.23 17.94 -3.36
CA ALA A 7 -1.24 17.11 -4.03
C ALA A 7 -1.92 16.03 -4.87
N GLN A 8 -1.39 15.80 -6.08
CA GLN A 8 -1.90 14.75 -6.97
C GLN A 8 -1.34 13.38 -6.57
N VAL A 9 -2.24 12.41 -6.36
CA VAL A 9 -1.91 11.09 -5.82
C VAL A 9 -2.12 9.99 -6.85
N LEU A 10 -1.05 9.30 -7.19
CA LEU A 10 -1.03 8.08 -7.99
C LEU A 10 -1.50 6.89 -7.14
N SER A 11 -2.30 6.03 -7.77
CA SER A 11 -2.79 4.78 -7.19
C SER A 11 -2.82 3.71 -8.27
N ILE A 12 -2.87 2.44 -7.86
CA ILE A 12 -3.23 1.36 -8.78
C ILE A 12 -4.70 1.46 -9.23
N SER A 13 -5.03 0.70 -10.27
CA SER A 13 -6.38 0.58 -10.85
C SER A 13 -7.49 0.36 -9.81
N ARG A 14 -8.68 0.89 -10.12
CA ARG A 14 -9.91 0.81 -9.31
C ARG A 14 -10.37 -0.62 -9.01
N ASN A 15 -9.90 -1.60 -9.80
CA ASN A 15 -10.21 -3.01 -9.60
C ASN A 15 -9.50 -3.62 -8.38
N HIS A 16 -8.57 -2.87 -7.75
CA HIS A 16 -7.88 -3.31 -6.55
C HIS A 16 -8.40 -2.58 -5.31
N HIS A 17 -8.53 -3.33 -4.21
CA HIS A 17 -8.95 -2.76 -2.92
C HIS A 17 -8.06 -1.60 -2.45
N LEU A 18 -6.77 -1.61 -2.79
CA LEU A 18 -5.84 -0.51 -2.46
C LEU A 18 -6.32 0.83 -3.02
N HIS A 19 -6.94 0.86 -4.21
CA HIS A 19 -7.44 2.11 -4.78
C HIS A 19 -8.44 2.81 -3.85
N HIS A 20 -9.36 2.05 -3.25
CA HIS A 20 -10.33 2.60 -2.31
C HIS A 20 -9.65 3.12 -1.03
N GLN A 21 -8.59 2.45 -0.57
CA GLN A 21 -7.81 2.91 0.58
C GLN A 21 -7.08 4.21 0.26
N VAL A 22 -6.45 4.32 -0.92
CA VAL A 22 -5.80 5.57 -1.35
C VAL A 22 -6.83 6.69 -1.48
N ALA A 23 -8.01 6.43 -2.05
CA ALA A 23 -9.07 7.43 -2.15
C ALA A 23 -9.54 7.93 -0.76
N ALA A 24 -9.65 7.04 0.23
CA ALA A 24 -9.98 7.42 1.61
C ALA A 24 -8.89 8.29 2.24
N ILE A 25 -7.62 7.93 2.05
CA ILE A 25 -6.46 8.71 2.51
C ILE A 25 -6.45 10.11 1.85
N CYS A 26 -6.71 10.18 0.54
CA CYS A 26 -6.82 11.45 -0.16
C CYS A 26 -7.94 12.32 0.40
N ALA A 27 -9.12 11.75 0.66
CA ALA A 27 -10.24 12.47 1.24
C ALA A 27 -9.93 13.03 2.65
N GLU A 28 -9.24 12.25 3.47
CA GLU A 28 -8.84 12.63 4.84
C GLU A 28 -7.78 13.74 4.86
N LEU A 29 -6.78 13.64 3.99
CA LEU A 29 -5.64 14.57 3.93
C LEU A 29 -5.87 15.76 2.98
N GLY A 30 -7.02 15.80 2.29
CA GLY A 30 -7.36 16.85 1.32
C GLY A 30 -6.50 16.81 0.05
N MET A 31 -6.12 15.61 -0.40
CA MET A 31 -5.33 15.37 -1.63
C MET A 31 -6.24 14.98 -2.79
N ASP A 32 -5.72 15.06 -4.01
CA ASP A 32 -6.48 14.81 -5.23
C ASP A 32 -6.03 13.50 -5.92
N PRO A 33 -6.87 12.45 -5.99
CA PRO A 33 -6.50 11.22 -6.68
C PRO A 33 -6.40 11.43 -8.20
N LEU A 34 -5.31 10.99 -8.82
CA LEU A 34 -5.13 10.92 -10.26
C LEU A 34 -6.03 9.82 -10.84
N ARG A 35 -7.11 10.24 -11.52
CA ARG A 35 -8.19 9.35 -11.96
C ARG A 35 -7.93 8.64 -13.27
N ASP A 36 -7.04 9.20 -14.09
CA ASP A 36 -6.76 8.76 -15.47
C ASP A 36 -5.49 7.89 -15.55
N TYR A 37 -4.91 7.55 -14.40
CA TYR A 37 -3.76 6.66 -14.33
C TYR A 37 -4.22 5.20 -14.24
N GLU A 38 -3.82 4.40 -15.23
CA GLU A 38 -4.20 2.99 -15.37
C GLU A 38 -3.08 2.02 -14.95
N GLY A 39 -2.20 2.42 -14.01
CA GLY A 39 -1.19 1.48 -13.50
C GLY A 39 -1.84 0.26 -12.85
N THR A 40 -1.37 -0.92 -13.25
CA THR A 40 -1.88 -2.22 -12.78
C THR A 40 -1.02 -2.83 -11.67
N SER A 41 0.12 -2.22 -11.34
CA SER A 41 1.06 -2.74 -10.35
C SER A 41 1.63 -1.64 -9.44
N LEU A 42 2.11 -2.05 -8.26
CA LEU A 42 2.82 -1.15 -7.34
C LEU A 42 4.12 -0.63 -7.96
N ASP A 43 4.80 -1.44 -8.75
CA ASP A 43 6.05 -1.06 -9.44
C ASP A 43 5.81 0.04 -10.48
N SER A 44 4.74 -0.06 -11.25
CA SER A 44 4.36 1.00 -12.20
C SER A 44 4.03 2.30 -11.46
N VAL A 45 3.31 2.23 -10.34
CA VAL A 45 3.02 3.42 -9.51
C VAL A 45 4.30 4.03 -8.94
N HIS A 46 5.22 3.19 -8.44
CA HIS A 46 6.53 3.63 -7.94
C HIS A 46 7.32 4.37 -9.01
N GLN A 47 7.47 3.77 -10.20
CA GLN A 47 8.23 4.35 -11.30
C GLN A 47 7.68 5.73 -11.71
N MET A 48 6.35 5.87 -11.72
CA MET A 48 5.69 7.13 -12.08
C MET A 48 5.79 8.20 -10.99
N ALA A 49 5.79 7.80 -9.71
CA ALA A 49 6.12 8.73 -8.63
C ALA A 49 7.58 9.19 -8.74
N SER A 50 8.50 8.26 -9.04
CA SER A 50 9.93 8.54 -9.22
C SER A 50 10.22 9.45 -10.41
N SER A 51 9.34 9.46 -11.44
CA SER A 51 9.46 10.36 -12.59
C SER A 51 8.91 11.77 -12.32
N GLY A 52 8.30 11.99 -11.15
CA GLY A 52 7.78 13.29 -10.74
C GLY A 52 6.34 13.58 -11.18
N LEU A 53 5.59 12.58 -11.68
CA LEU A 53 4.19 12.80 -12.08
C LEU A 53 3.27 13.14 -10.90
N GLY A 54 3.63 12.70 -9.68
CA GLY A 54 2.87 12.96 -8.46
C GLY A 54 3.42 12.18 -7.29
N ILE A 55 2.68 12.18 -6.18
CA ILE A 55 2.99 11.35 -5.01
C ILE A 55 2.25 10.01 -5.09
N ALA A 56 2.83 8.96 -4.52
CA ALA A 56 2.19 7.65 -4.45
C ALA A 56 1.94 7.23 -3.01
N VAL A 57 0.82 6.53 -2.80
CA VAL A 57 0.56 5.82 -1.55
C VAL A 57 0.85 4.34 -1.77
N LEU A 58 1.92 3.84 -1.13
CA LEU A 58 2.41 2.47 -1.29
C LEU A 58 2.42 1.73 0.06
N PRO A 59 2.13 0.40 0.08
CA PRO A 59 2.24 -0.39 1.30
C PRO A 59 3.67 -0.40 1.86
N GLN A 60 3.81 -0.34 3.18
CA GLN A 60 5.12 -0.35 3.85
C GLN A 60 5.99 -1.55 3.47
N PHE A 61 5.40 -2.75 3.32
CA PHE A 61 6.11 -3.96 2.89
C PHE A 61 6.68 -3.87 1.47
N TYR A 62 6.03 -3.10 0.57
CA TYR A 62 6.56 -2.87 -0.77
C TYR A 62 7.83 -2.02 -0.73
N ILE A 63 7.79 -0.90 0.01
CA ILE A 63 8.92 0.03 0.19
C ILE A 63 10.14 -0.66 0.82
N ARG A 64 9.92 -1.68 1.65
CA ARG A 64 10.97 -2.47 2.31
C ARG A 64 11.48 -3.64 1.47
N SER A 65 10.83 -3.96 0.36
CA SER A 65 11.25 -5.06 -0.51
C SER A 65 12.39 -4.65 -1.43
N ASP A 66 13.20 -5.62 -1.87
CA ASP A 66 14.28 -5.40 -2.84
C ASP A 66 13.75 -5.02 -4.25
N VAL A 67 12.45 -5.16 -4.50
CA VAL A 67 11.80 -4.82 -5.76
C VAL A 67 11.31 -3.37 -5.70
N GLY A 68 11.96 -2.46 -6.41
CA GLY A 68 11.63 -1.03 -6.50
C GLY A 68 12.17 -0.17 -5.34
N GLY A 69 12.10 -0.67 -4.10
CA GLY A 69 12.79 -0.13 -2.93
C GLY A 69 12.50 1.35 -2.58
N ARG A 70 13.54 2.10 -2.18
CA ARG A 70 13.53 3.57 -1.97
C ARG A 70 14.18 4.33 -3.14
N ALA A 71 14.42 3.64 -4.26
CA ALA A 71 15.20 4.22 -5.34
C ALA A 71 14.39 5.35 -6.01
N GLY A 72 14.98 6.55 -6.09
CA GLY A 72 14.40 7.69 -6.79
C GLY A 72 13.17 8.32 -6.11
N ILE A 73 12.88 7.98 -4.85
CA ILE A 73 11.75 8.55 -4.09
C ILE A 73 12.15 8.94 -2.66
N ASP A 74 11.52 10.00 -2.17
CA ASP A 74 11.53 10.35 -0.75
C ASP A 74 10.25 9.85 -0.07
N ILE A 75 10.41 9.24 1.12
CA ILE A 75 9.26 8.78 1.90
C ILE A 75 8.76 9.92 2.78
N LEU A 76 7.51 10.31 2.57
CA LEU A 76 6.83 11.31 3.40
C LEU A 76 6.25 10.65 4.66
N GLN A 77 6.49 11.25 5.82
CA GLN A 77 5.87 10.87 7.09
C GLN A 77 5.05 12.04 7.64
N PRO A 78 3.73 12.10 7.35
CA PRO A 78 2.90 13.19 7.83
C PRO A 78 2.78 13.13 9.37
N VAL A 79 3.14 14.21 10.04
CA VAL A 79 3.14 14.28 11.52
C VAL A 79 1.72 14.11 12.06
N GLY A 80 1.55 13.22 13.04
CA GLY A 80 0.27 12.99 13.71
C GLY A 80 -0.76 12.22 12.87
N TRP A 81 -0.30 11.55 11.81
CA TRP A 81 -1.16 10.77 10.94
C TRP A 81 -0.63 9.35 10.78
N GLU A 82 -1.51 8.37 10.97
CA GLU A 82 -1.22 6.97 10.73
C GLU A 82 -2.39 6.33 9.99
N PHE A 83 -2.08 5.47 9.03
CA PHE A 83 -3.06 4.64 8.35
C PHE A 83 -2.59 3.19 8.37
N THR A 84 -3.45 2.30 8.87
CA THR A 84 -3.17 0.86 8.90
C THR A 84 -4.26 0.09 8.17
N ARG A 85 -3.89 -1.06 7.61
CA ARG A 85 -4.83 -2.02 7.03
C ARG A 85 -4.59 -3.39 7.64
N SER A 86 -5.67 -4.07 8.00
CA SER A 86 -5.59 -5.46 8.45
C SER A 86 -5.42 -6.40 7.26
N MET A 87 -4.49 -7.35 7.39
CA MET A 87 -4.34 -8.46 6.45
C MET A 87 -4.76 -9.77 7.09
N ALA A 88 -5.55 -10.55 6.36
CA ALA A 88 -6.10 -11.81 6.85
C ALA A 88 -5.92 -12.90 5.80
N ALA A 89 -5.58 -14.10 6.27
CA ALA A 89 -5.72 -15.32 5.50
C ALA A 89 -7.12 -15.91 5.78
N ALA A 90 -7.81 -16.33 4.72
CA ALA A 90 -9.15 -16.90 4.82
C ALA A 90 -9.23 -18.21 4.03
N TRP A 91 -9.98 -19.17 4.57
CA TRP A 91 -10.26 -20.46 3.94
C TRP A 91 -11.69 -20.89 4.30
N ARG A 92 -12.22 -21.87 3.56
CA ARG A 92 -13.55 -22.43 3.83
C ARG A 92 -13.51 -23.21 5.14
N SER A 93 -14.56 -23.07 5.96
CA SER A 93 -14.75 -23.91 7.15
C SER A 93 -14.78 -25.40 6.75
N GLY A 94 -14.04 -26.24 7.49
CA GLY A 94 -13.95 -27.67 7.21
C GLY A 94 -13.11 -28.02 5.98
N ALA A 95 -12.19 -27.14 5.55
CA ALA A 95 -11.24 -27.47 4.50
C ALA A 95 -10.31 -28.61 4.93
N ALA A 96 -10.05 -29.57 4.05
CA ALA A 96 -9.26 -30.77 4.35
C ALA A 96 -7.83 -30.47 4.86
N TYR A 97 -7.27 -29.32 4.48
CA TYR A 97 -5.93 -28.88 4.85
C TYR A 97 -5.93 -27.63 5.75
N GLU A 98 -7.00 -27.41 6.52
CA GLU A 98 -7.15 -26.25 7.40
C GLU A 98 -5.93 -26.04 8.33
N ASP A 99 -5.39 -27.11 8.91
CA ASP A 99 -4.20 -27.01 9.78
C ASP A 99 -2.95 -26.54 9.02
N VAL A 100 -2.80 -26.94 7.76
CA VAL A 100 -1.71 -26.49 6.89
C VAL A 100 -1.88 -25.01 6.56
N TYR A 101 -3.10 -24.59 6.18
CA TYR A 101 -3.38 -23.17 5.91
C TYR A 101 -3.10 -22.30 7.12
N ARG A 102 -3.48 -22.75 8.32
CA ARG A 102 -3.21 -22.04 9.58
C ARG A 102 -1.71 -21.94 9.86
N THR A 103 -0.96 -23.00 9.58
CA THR A 103 0.50 -23.03 9.75
C THR A 103 1.18 -22.02 8.82
N ILE A 104 0.81 -22.01 7.53
CA ILE A 104 1.32 -21.06 6.55
C ILE A 104 0.96 -19.62 6.94
N ALA A 105 -0.31 -19.37 7.30
CA ALA A 105 -0.77 -18.05 7.70
C ALA A 105 -0.02 -17.52 8.93
N ARG A 106 0.23 -18.38 9.93
CA ARG A 106 1.04 -18.03 11.10
C ARG A 106 2.47 -17.66 10.70
N ARG A 107 3.09 -18.45 9.82
CA ARG A 107 4.44 -18.15 9.34
C ARG A 107 4.51 -16.80 8.63
N ILE A 108 3.55 -16.50 7.75
CA ILE A 108 3.46 -15.20 7.08
C ILE A 108 3.30 -14.07 8.10
N GLN A 109 2.47 -14.25 9.13
CA GLN A 109 2.25 -13.25 10.18
C GLN A 109 3.52 -13.01 11.01
N ASP A 110 4.25 -14.05 11.37
CA ASP A 110 5.48 -13.94 12.15
C ASP A 110 6.56 -13.17 11.37
N GLU A 111 6.74 -13.48 10.08
CA GLU A 111 7.67 -12.75 9.21
C GLU A 111 7.25 -11.28 9.03
N ALA A 112 5.96 -11.01 8.86
CA ALA A 112 5.45 -9.65 8.76
C ALA A 112 5.75 -8.83 10.03
N ARG A 113 5.57 -9.42 11.21
CA ARG A 113 5.86 -8.78 12.51
C ARG A 113 7.36 -8.51 12.70
N ALA A 114 8.21 -9.46 12.31
CA ALA A 114 9.66 -9.31 12.38
C ALA A 114 10.17 -8.13 11.54
N GLN A 115 9.49 -7.81 10.43
CA GLN A 115 9.84 -6.67 9.59
C GLN A 115 9.27 -5.34 10.10
N THR A 116 8.16 -5.33 10.83
CA THR A 116 7.52 -4.09 11.36
C THR A 116 8.10 -3.62 12.69
N SER A 117 8.86 -4.47 13.39
CA SER A 117 9.57 -4.15 14.65
C SER A 117 10.84 -3.34 14.39
#